data_AF-A0A8T5M163-F1
#
_entry.id   AF-A0A8T5M163-F1
#
_cell.length_a   1.000
_cell.length_b   1.000
_cell.length_c   1.000
_cell.angle_alpha   90.00
_cell.angle_beta   90.00
_cell.angle_gamma   90.00
#
_symmetry.space_group_name_H-M   'P 1'
#
loop_
_entity.id
_entity.type
_entity.pdbx_description
1 polymer ?
#
loop_
_entity_poly.entity_id
_entity_poly.type
_entity_poly.pdbx_seq_one_letter_code
_entity_poly.pdbx_strand_id
1 'polypeptide(L)'
;METVKLKLTQKEEASRVELLVRLVYWIPLVIINAVLGIISWVIWILNILSILFIGKRLVSLNKFVEMYLRYQLRMNAYYLLLTDERPPIVPEEKE
;
A
#
# COMPACT_ATOMS: atom_id res chain seq x y z
N MET A 1 16.87 -18.90 -6.34
CA MET A 1 16.05 -17.70 -6.12
C MET A 1 15.00 -18.05 -5.08
N GLU A 2 15.06 -17.49 -3.87
CA GLU A 2 13.95 -17.62 -2.92
C GLU A 2 12.78 -16.77 -3.42
N THR A 3 11.58 -17.34 -3.45
CA THR A 3 10.37 -16.63 -3.85
C THR A 3 9.73 -15.96 -2.65
N VAL A 4 9.26 -14.73 -2.84
CA VAL A 4 8.44 -14.06 -1.84
C VAL A 4 7.03 -14.64 -1.91
N LYS A 5 6.66 -15.45 -0.91
CA LYS A 5 5.33 -16.09 -0.85
C LYS A 5 4.30 -15.10 -0.28
N LEU A 6 3.31 -14.74 -1.08
CA LEU A 6 2.17 -13.92 -0.65
C LEU A 6 0.95 -14.84 -0.45
N LYS A 7 0.42 -14.93 0.78
CA LYS A 7 -0.82 -15.67 1.07
C LYS A 7 -1.99 -14.69 1.08
N LEU A 8 -2.98 -14.93 0.23
CA LEU A 8 -4.23 -14.16 0.18
C LEU A 8 -5.36 -15.07 0.68
N THR A 9 -5.96 -14.72 1.81
CA THR A 9 -7.16 -15.41 2.30
C THR A 9 -8.36 -14.75 1.65
N GLN A 10 -9.05 -15.48 0.77
CA GLN A 10 -10.24 -14.96 0.10
C GLN A 10 -11.49 -15.33 0.90
N LYS A 11 -12.38 -14.36 1.10
CA LYS A 11 -13.69 -14.61 1.69
C LYS A 11 -14.68 -14.80 0.55
N GLU A 12 -15.43 -15.90 0.55
CA GLU A 12 -16.35 -16.27 -0.55
C GLU A 12 -17.59 -15.37 -0.63
N GLU A 13 -17.96 -14.72 0.46
CA GLU A 13 -19.12 -13.85 0.53
C GLU A 13 -18.77 -12.41 0.12
N ALA A 14 -19.35 -11.95 -0.99
CA ALA A 14 -19.23 -10.57 -1.47
C ALA A 14 -20.54 -9.79 -1.27
N SER A 15 -20.45 -8.62 -0.64
CA SER A 15 -21.60 -7.75 -0.39
C SER A 15 -21.87 -6.82 -1.58
N ARG A 16 -23.08 -6.88 -2.13
CA ARG A 16 -23.52 -6.00 -3.24
C ARG A 16 -23.58 -4.53 -2.85
N VAL A 17 -23.84 -4.23 -1.57
CA VAL A 17 -23.90 -2.87 -1.05
C VAL A 17 -22.51 -2.26 -0.98
N GLU A 18 -21.51 -3.07 -0.62
CA GLU A 18 -20.13 -2.60 -0.53
C GLU A 18 -19.58 -2.20 -1.90
N LEU A 19 -20.03 -2.83 -2.99
CA LEU A 19 -19.72 -2.40 -4.35
C LEU A 19 -20.14 -0.95 -4.64
N LEU A 20 -21.33 -0.54 -4.16
CA LEU A 20 -21.81 0.83 -4.35
C LEU A 20 -21.04 1.83 -3.47
N VAL A 21 -20.77 1.46 -2.21
CA VAL A 21 -19.96 2.29 -1.30
C VAL A 21 -18.56 2.49 -1.87
N ARG A 22 -17.98 1.44 -2.45
CA ARG A 22 -16.66 1.46 -3.08
C ARG A 22 -16.54 2.52 -4.16
N LEU A 23 -17.59 2.77 -4.95
CA LEU A 23 -17.61 3.80 -6.01
C LEU A 23 -17.53 5.25 -5.51
N VAL A 24 -17.80 5.49 -4.22
CA VAL A 24 -17.57 6.82 -3.62
C VAL A 24 -16.29 6.80 -2.79
N TYR A 25 -16.05 5.71 -2.06
CA TYR A 25 -14.93 5.58 -1.14
C TYR A 25 -13.57 5.45 -1.84
N TRP A 26 -13.51 5.00 -3.10
CA TRP A 26 -12.24 4.93 -3.84
C TRP A 26 -11.63 6.30 -4.13
N ILE A 27 -12.44 7.36 -4.26
CA ILE A 27 -11.97 8.71 -4.58
C ILE A 27 -10.97 9.23 -3.51
N PRO A 28 -11.34 9.30 -2.21
CA PRO A 28 -10.40 9.75 -1.18
C PRO A 28 -9.19 8.82 -1.05
N LEU A 29 -9.39 7.50 -1.21
CA LEU A 29 -8.30 6.52 -1.17
C LEU A 29 -7.24 6.79 -2.25
N VAL A 30 -7.68 7.03 -3.49
CA VAL A 30 -6.77 7.30 -4.62
C VAL A 30 -6.02 8.61 -4.45
N ILE A 31 -6.68 9.66 -3.94
CA ILE A 31 -6.02 10.96 -3.70
C ILE A 31 -4.88 10.79 -2.70
N ILE A 32 -5.13 10.14 -1.56
CA ILE A 32 -4.11 9.93 -0.53
C ILE A 32 -3.03 8.99 -1.03
N ASN A 33 -3.40 7.92 -1.73
CA ASN A 33 -2.43 7.02 -2.33
C ASN A 33 -1.52 7.72 -3.35
N ALA A 34 -2.06 8.65 -4.14
CA ALA A 34 -1.27 9.43 -5.10
C ALA A 34 -0.23 10.31 -4.38
N VAL A 35 -0.63 11.02 -3.32
CA VAL A 35 0.28 11.83 -2.52
C VAL A 35 1.38 10.98 -1.88
N LEU A 36 1.01 9.88 -1.22
CA LEU A 36 1.97 8.96 -0.63
C LEU A 36 2.88 8.32 -1.67
N GLY A 37 2.35 7.99 -2.85
CA GLY A 37 3.10 7.43 -3.97
C GLY A 37 4.19 8.36 -4.48
N ILE A 38 3.91 9.67 -4.56
CA ILE A 38 4.92 10.68 -4.91
C ILE A 38 6.03 10.70 -3.85
N ILE A 39 5.67 10.71 -2.57
CA ILE A 39 6.65 10.70 -1.46
C ILE A 39 7.50 9.41 -1.50
N SER A 40 6.87 8.26 -1.69
CA SER A 40 7.56 6.97 -1.82
C SER A 40 8.48 6.93 -3.03
N TRP A 41 8.10 7.55 -4.15
CA TRP A 41 8.95 7.62 -5.34
C TRP A 41 10.22 8.43 -5.07
N VAL A 42 10.11 9.58 -4.41
CA VAL A 42 11.27 10.36 -3.97
C VAL A 42 12.16 9.55 -3.02
N ILE A 43 11.57 8.86 -2.04
CA ILE A 43 12.30 8.03 -1.09
C ILE A 43 12.97 6.82 -1.77
N TRP A 44 12.37 6.28 -2.82
CA TRP A 44 12.98 5.22 -3.62
C TRP A 44 14.24 5.71 -4.33
N ILE A 45 14.21 6.91 -4.92
CA ILE A 45 15.40 7.55 -5.49
C ILE A 45 16.47 7.73 -4.41
N LEU A 46 16.10 8.25 -3.23
CA LEU A 46 17.03 8.40 -2.11
C LEU A 46 17.63 7.06 -1.65
N ASN A 47 16.86 5.97 -1.68
CA ASN A 47 17.38 4.63 -1.36
C ASN A 47 18.42 4.17 -2.38
N ILE A 48 18.17 4.37 -3.67
CA ILE A 48 19.14 4.02 -4.72
C ILE A 48 20.44 4.80 -4.50
N LEU A 49 20.35 6.11 -4.28
CA LEU A 49 21.53 6.94 -4.01
C LEU A 49 22.24 6.49 -2.72
N SER A 50 21.50 6.18 -1.67
CA SER A 50 22.07 5.68 -0.41
C SER A 50 22.83 4.37 -0.61
N ILE A 51 22.29 3.44 -1.40
CA ILE A 51 22.95 2.17 -1.70
C ILE A 51 24.19 2.42 -2.57
N LEU A 52 24.08 3.29 -3.58
CA LEU A 52 25.17 3.55 -4.51
C LEU A 52 26.38 4.22 -3.84
N PHE A 53 26.14 5.19 -2.95
CA PHE A 53 27.21 5.95 -2.30
C PHE A 53 27.67 5.36 -0.97
N ILE A 54 26.77 4.82 -0.15
CA ILE A 54 27.06 4.36 1.23
C ILE A 54 27.15 2.82 1.29
N GLY A 55 26.61 2.11 0.29
CA GLY A 55 26.51 0.65 0.30
C GLY A 55 25.52 0.12 1.35
N LYS A 56 24.70 0.99 1.96
CA LYS A 56 23.78 0.64 3.04
C LYS A 56 22.36 1.11 2.73
N ARG A 57 21.39 0.28 3.07
CA ARG A 57 19.97 0.65 3.05
C ARG A 57 19.64 1.42 4.33
N LEU A 58 19.06 2.61 4.19
CA LEU A 58 18.63 3.42 5.34
C LEU A 58 17.33 2.84 5.91
N VAL A 59 17.37 2.41 7.17
CA VAL A 59 16.22 1.79 7.85
C VAL A 59 15.02 2.74 7.87
N SER A 60 15.22 4.01 8.19
CA SER A 60 14.13 5.01 8.26
C SER A 60 13.42 5.21 6.92
N LEU A 61 14.17 5.24 5.81
CA LEU A 61 13.57 5.37 4.48
C LEU A 61 12.79 4.11 4.09
N ASN A 62 13.32 2.93 4.45
CA ASN A 62 12.65 1.67 4.12
C ASN A 62 11.38 1.46 4.95
N LYS A 63 11.32 1.94 6.20
CA LYS A 63 10.08 1.92 7.00
C LYS A 63 8.93 2.65 6.31
N PHE A 64 9.19 3.83 5.76
CA PHE A 64 8.15 4.57 5.02
C PHE A 64 7.69 3.81 3.77
N VAL A 65 8.64 3.27 3.00
CA VAL A 65 8.31 2.49 1.79
C VAL A 65 7.51 1.23 2.16
N GLU A 66 7.85 0.58 3.27
CA GLU A 66 7.11 -0.58 3.78
C GLU A 66 5.68 -0.21 4.18
N MET A 67 5.51 0.87 4.95
CA MET A 67 4.20 1.39 5.34
C MET A 67 3.36 1.70 4.09
N TYR A 68 3.92 2.43 3.13
CA TYR A 68 3.22 2.74 1.88
C TYR A 68 2.86 1.46 1.10
N LEU A 69 3.77 0.49 1.00
CA LEU A 69 3.51 -0.75 0.29
C LEU A 69 2.37 -1.54 0.95
N ARG A 70 2.34 -1.63 2.28
CA ARG A 70 1.24 -2.28 3.03
C ARG A 70 -0.09 -1.56 2.78
N TYR A 71 -0.09 -0.23 2.82
CA TYR A 71 -1.27 0.58 2.53
C TYR A 71 -1.77 0.36 1.09
N GLN A 72 -0.85 0.43 0.11
CA GLN A 72 -1.14 0.25 -1.30
C GLN A 72 -1.71 -1.16 -1.58
N LEU A 73 -1.17 -2.20 -0.95
CA LEU A 73 -1.67 -3.57 -1.07
C LEU A 73 -3.10 -3.71 -0.54
N ARG A 74 -3.43 -3.11 0.61
CA ARG A 74 -4.79 -3.11 1.15
C ARG A 74 -5.76 -2.38 0.21
N MET A 75 -5.36 -1.24 -0.33
CA MET A 75 -6.16 -0.49 -1.29
C MET A 75 -6.38 -1.28 -2.59
N ASN A 76 -5.35 -1.95 -3.11
CA ASN A 76 -5.48 -2.80 -4.28
C ASN A 76 -6.37 -4.02 -4.01
N ALA A 77 -6.25 -4.66 -2.85
CA ALA A 77 -7.11 -5.78 -2.48
C ALA A 77 -8.59 -5.37 -2.45
N TYR A 78 -8.88 -4.17 -1.94
CA TYR A 78 -10.22 -3.59 -1.95
C TYR A 78 -10.69 -3.23 -3.37
N TYR A 79 -9.85 -2.55 -4.17
CA TYR A 79 -10.20 -2.15 -5.53
C TYR A 79 -10.41 -3.35 -6.47
N LEU A 80 -9.57 -4.38 -6.36
CA LEU A 80 -9.61 -5.58 -7.18
C LEU A 80 -10.63 -6.62 -6.68
N LEU A 81 -11.46 -6.29 -5.69
CA LEU A 81 -12.52 -7.16 -5.15
C LEU A 81 -12.01 -8.43 -4.46
N LEU A 82 -10.77 -8.43 -3.96
CA LEU A 82 -10.26 -9.53 -3.15
C LEU A 82 -10.76 -9.50 -1.71
N THR A 83 -11.18 -8.33 -1.22
CA THR A 83 -11.76 -8.14 0.11
C THR A 83 -12.84 -7.07 0.09
N ASP A 84 -13.83 -7.23 0.97
CA ASP A 84 -14.85 -6.23 1.28
C ASP A 84 -14.49 -5.41 2.53
N GLU A 85 -13.37 -5.73 3.20
CA GLU A 85 -12.87 -4.93 4.31
C GLU A 85 -12.35 -3.58 3.81
N ARG A 86 -12.92 -2.50 4.33
CA ARG A 86 -12.55 -1.15 3.95
C ARG A 86 -11.17 -0.78 4.51
N PRO A 87 -10.22 -0.39 3.66
CA PRO A 87 -8.94 0.14 4.14
C PRO A 87 -9.16 1.50 4.83
N PRO A 88 -8.34 1.84 5.83
CA PRO A 88 -8.36 3.17 6.42
C PRO A 88 -7.99 4.20 5.36
N ILE A 89 -8.60 5.38 5.41
CA ILE A 89 -8.34 6.48 4.45
C ILE A 89 -6.89 6.98 4.59
N VAL A 90 -6.37 6.98 5.81
CA VAL A 90 -5.00 7.39 6.13
C VAL A 90 -4.21 6.13 6.50
N PRO A 91 -2.95 5.97 6.06
CA PRO A 91 -2.11 4.89 6.52
C PRO A 91 -1.96 4.99 8.04
N GLU A 92 -2.48 4.00 8.75
CA GLU A 92 -2.21 3.84 10.17
C GLU A 92 -0.79 3.30 10.32
N GLU A 93 0.11 4.12 10.84
CA GLU A 93 1.40 3.68 11.32
C GLU A 93 1.17 2.98 12.67
N LYS A 94 0.86 1.67 12.62
CA LYS A 94 0.94 0.86 13.84
C LYS A 94 2.42 0.57 14.07
N GLU A 95 2.97 1.24 15.08
CA GLU A 95 4.30 0.98 15.68
C GLU A 95 4.54 -0.50 15.94
#